data_AF-A0AAJ2H3K3-F1
#
_entry.id   AF-A0AAJ2H3K3-F1
#
_cell.length_a   1.000
_cell.length_b   1.000
_cell.length_c   1.000
_cell.angle_alpha   90.00
_cell.angle_beta   90.00
_cell.angle_gamma   90.00
#
_symmetry.space_group_name_H-M   'P 1'
#
loop_
_entity.id
_entity.type
_entity.pdbx_description
1 polymer ?
#
loop_
_entity_poly.entity_id
_entity_poly.type
_entity_poly.pdbx_seq_one_letter_code
_entity_poly.pdbx_strand_id
1 'polypeptide(L)'
;MPRNGSGTSSVINTFVIDTVADPDEVNANFNDVADQLTNSLPRDGQAGMNAPLPLQNGTAALPALTFSSDENTGIYRKAADSVGVSGNGLEIAYFNSTGLFVNGAQVTGTVYASKSGSYTALASDNGAIHRYTAAATASLTAAATLGSGWNYTIIADGVTVTIDPNGSETVGGATTLIVPANSTVKIICDGSNFHISQKQNVWETIETRVVSATTSIDFTNLSAFRTLKVSGVLTSTSAGAFVMRTSTNNGSSYDAGASDYVQQVGILTNATYTGASSTPSSMQISHGAVDANQAWSFDMIIQNFNAAASTMADVKGHGTAGATITKADIGGGRIAATACNALRIMHTVGNIAGPIIIEGIRG
;
A
#
# COMPACT_ATOMS: atom_id res chain seq x y z
N MET A 1 0.24 40.36 -60.29
CA MET A 1 0.02 40.76 -58.88
C MET A 1 0.12 39.50 -58.04
N PRO A 2 0.68 39.51 -56.81
CA PRO A 2 0.58 38.34 -55.94
C PRO A 2 -0.90 37.96 -55.79
N ARG A 3 -1.20 36.68 -55.53
CA ARG A 3 -2.58 36.20 -55.32
C ARG A 3 -3.34 37.22 -54.50
N ASN A 4 -4.60 37.50 -54.85
CA ASN A 4 -5.43 38.31 -53.97
C ASN A 4 -5.40 37.69 -52.54
N GLY A 5 -5.80 38.43 -51.52
CA GLY A 5 -5.82 37.93 -50.13
C GLY A 5 -6.63 36.63 -49.90
N SER A 6 -7.25 36.09 -50.96
CA SER A 6 -8.01 34.83 -51.01
C SER A 6 -7.31 33.72 -51.82
N GLY A 7 -6.06 33.91 -52.27
CA GLY A 7 -5.28 32.88 -52.95
C GLY A 7 -5.63 32.66 -54.43
N THR A 8 -6.42 33.54 -55.05
CA THR A 8 -6.79 33.45 -56.48
C THR A 8 -5.78 34.18 -57.35
N SER A 9 -5.33 33.53 -58.43
CA SER A 9 -4.63 34.18 -59.54
C SER A 9 -5.62 34.53 -60.66
N SER A 10 -5.43 35.65 -61.35
CA SER A 10 -6.27 36.12 -62.45
C SER A 10 -5.44 36.42 -63.69
N VAL A 11 -5.93 36.04 -64.86
CA VAL A 11 -5.28 36.38 -66.13
C VAL A 11 -5.35 37.89 -66.34
N ILE A 12 -4.23 38.52 -66.68
CA ILE A 12 -4.15 39.98 -66.83
C ILE A 12 -4.84 40.41 -68.13
N ASN A 13 -4.54 39.74 -69.24
CA ASN A 13 -5.07 40.06 -70.57
C ASN A 13 -5.65 38.83 -71.27
N THR A 14 -6.72 39.01 -72.05
CA THR A 14 -7.37 37.92 -72.82
C THR A 14 -7.08 38.09 -74.30
N PHE A 15 -6.44 37.08 -74.91
CA PHE A 15 -6.20 37.08 -76.35
C PHE A 15 -7.44 36.63 -77.12
N VAL A 16 -7.75 37.33 -78.20
CA VAL A 16 -8.89 37.03 -79.07
C VAL A 16 -8.40 36.24 -80.28
N ILE A 17 -9.16 35.21 -80.67
CA ILE A 17 -8.87 34.40 -81.85
C ILE A 17 -8.82 35.26 -83.12
N ASP A 18 -7.97 34.88 -84.07
CA ASP A 18 -7.76 35.56 -85.35
C ASP A 18 -7.37 37.04 -85.24
N THR A 19 -6.77 37.44 -84.11
CA THR A 19 -6.14 38.76 -83.92
C THR A 19 -4.67 38.62 -83.51
N VAL A 20 -3.83 39.59 -83.90
CA VAL A 20 -2.41 39.60 -83.49
C VAL A 20 -2.34 40.02 -82.03
N ALA A 21 -1.78 39.16 -81.16
CA ALA A 21 -1.59 39.48 -79.74
C ALA A 21 -0.47 40.51 -79.55
N ASP A 22 -0.70 41.48 -78.64
CA ASP A 22 0.29 42.49 -78.29
C ASP A 22 1.42 41.85 -77.42
N PRO A 23 2.70 41.98 -77.81
CA PRO A 23 3.81 41.46 -77.01
C PRO A 23 3.84 41.94 -75.55
N ASP A 24 3.40 43.16 -75.27
CA ASP A 24 3.36 43.69 -73.90
C ASP A 24 2.26 43.01 -73.09
N GLU A 25 1.12 42.71 -73.73
CA GLU A 25 0.03 41.96 -73.10
C GLU A 25 0.44 40.51 -72.81
N VAL A 26 1.23 39.90 -73.70
CA VAL A 26 1.82 38.56 -73.53
C VAL A 26 2.84 38.54 -72.40
N ASN A 27 3.75 39.51 -72.36
CA ASN A 27 4.76 39.60 -71.31
C ASN A 27 4.15 39.85 -69.93
N ALA A 28 3.10 40.66 -69.85
CA ALA A 28 2.36 40.87 -68.61
C ALA A 28 1.79 39.55 -68.06
N ASN A 29 1.16 38.75 -68.92
CA ASN A 29 0.64 37.43 -68.53
C ASN A 29 1.77 36.48 -68.03
N PHE A 30 2.95 36.48 -68.66
CA PHE A 30 4.06 35.60 -68.21
C PHE A 30 4.72 36.06 -66.91
N ASN A 31 4.89 37.36 -66.70
CA ASN A 31 5.41 37.87 -65.44
C ASN A 31 4.47 37.53 -64.26
N ASP A 32 3.15 37.59 -64.49
CA ASP A 32 2.19 37.16 -63.48
C ASP A 32 2.36 35.68 -63.12
N VAL A 33 2.48 34.80 -64.12
CA VAL A 33 2.71 33.36 -63.88
C VAL A 33 4.01 33.10 -63.11
N ALA A 34 5.09 33.81 -63.42
CA ALA A 34 6.37 33.67 -62.71
C ALA A 34 6.25 34.07 -61.23
N ASP A 35 5.56 35.17 -60.93
CA ASP A 35 5.29 35.60 -59.56
C ASP A 35 4.43 34.56 -58.81
N GLN A 36 3.43 33.97 -59.48
CA GLN A 36 2.57 32.96 -58.86
C GLN A 36 3.31 31.66 -58.55
N LEU A 37 4.24 31.25 -59.42
CA LEU A 37 5.09 30.08 -59.20
C LEU A 37 6.08 30.33 -58.06
N THR A 38 6.68 31.52 -58.02
CA THR A 38 7.63 31.92 -56.95
C THR A 38 6.95 31.96 -55.58
N ASN A 39 5.69 32.37 -55.52
CA ASN A 39 4.89 32.39 -54.30
C ASN A 39 4.26 31.02 -53.93
N SER A 40 4.52 29.96 -54.71
CA SER A 40 4.07 28.60 -54.37
C SER A 40 5.07 27.90 -53.46
N LEU A 41 4.57 27.06 -52.55
CA LEU A 41 5.44 26.24 -51.70
C LEU A 41 5.85 24.97 -52.49
N PRO A 42 7.15 24.78 -52.80
CA PRO A 42 7.60 23.59 -53.49
C PRO A 42 7.60 22.39 -52.52
N ARG A 43 6.99 21.27 -52.94
CA ARG A 43 6.82 20.09 -52.08
C ARG A 43 8.09 19.24 -51.90
N ASP A 44 9.11 19.51 -52.71
CA ASP A 44 10.41 18.84 -52.64
C ASP A 44 11.38 19.52 -51.63
N GLY A 45 10.90 20.53 -50.90
CA GLY A 45 11.63 21.17 -49.82
C GLY A 45 12.62 22.24 -50.26
N GLN A 46 12.61 22.65 -51.53
CA GLN A 46 13.51 23.69 -52.05
C GLN A 46 13.29 25.08 -51.43
N ALA A 47 12.09 25.35 -50.88
CA ALA A 47 11.78 26.59 -50.17
C ALA A 47 10.93 26.30 -48.92
N GLY A 48 11.05 27.16 -47.92
CA GLY A 48 10.33 27.07 -46.65
C GLY A 48 8.99 27.79 -46.64
N MET A 49 8.20 27.53 -45.61
CA MET A 49 6.97 28.26 -45.36
C MET A 49 7.28 29.52 -44.53
N ASN A 50 7.31 30.68 -45.18
CA ASN A 50 7.76 31.94 -44.55
C ASN A 50 6.67 32.66 -43.72
N ALA A 51 5.49 32.05 -43.59
CA ALA A 51 4.37 32.51 -42.76
C ALA A 51 3.64 31.29 -42.13
N PRO A 52 2.87 31.44 -41.04
CA PRO A 52 2.10 30.32 -40.48
C PRO A 52 1.13 29.70 -41.50
N LEU A 53 0.84 28.39 -41.35
CA LEU A 53 -0.21 27.70 -42.09
C LEU A 53 -1.53 27.78 -41.31
N PRO A 54 -2.43 28.73 -41.61
CA PRO A 54 -3.77 28.67 -41.05
C PRO A 54 -4.50 27.48 -41.67
N LEU A 55 -4.97 26.58 -40.82
CA LEU A 55 -5.86 25.50 -41.20
C LEU A 55 -7.31 25.96 -41.00
N GLN A 56 -8.26 25.33 -41.71
CA GLN A 56 -9.66 25.41 -41.29
C GLN A 56 -9.81 24.82 -39.87
N ASN A 57 -10.90 25.10 -39.17
CA ASN A 57 -11.06 24.58 -37.80
C ASN A 57 -11.07 23.04 -37.77
N GLY A 58 -11.73 22.41 -38.74
CA GLY A 58 -11.95 20.96 -38.74
C GLY A 58 -12.81 20.51 -37.55
N THR A 59 -13.01 19.20 -37.47
CA THR A 59 -13.71 18.49 -36.38
C THR A 59 -13.00 17.18 -36.11
N ALA A 60 -13.41 16.46 -35.07
CA ALA A 60 -12.90 15.11 -34.81
C ALA A 60 -13.11 14.16 -36.02
N ALA A 61 -14.29 14.24 -36.67
CA ALA A 61 -14.66 13.39 -37.80
C ALA A 61 -14.02 13.81 -39.12
N LEU A 62 -13.76 15.11 -39.28
CA LEU A 62 -13.11 15.71 -40.44
C LEU A 62 -12.01 16.66 -39.95
N PRO A 63 -10.80 16.16 -39.66
CA PRO A 63 -9.70 16.99 -39.22
C PRO A 63 -9.29 17.99 -40.29
N ALA A 64 -8.66 19.08 -39.89
CA ALA A 64 -8.25 20.12 -40.82
C ALA A 64 -6.94 19.77 -41.54
N LEU A 65 -6.07 19.00 -40.88
CA LEU A 65 -4.87 18.42 -41.47
C LEU A 65 -5.03 16.90 -41.46
N THR A 66 -5.06 16.29 -42.64
CA THR A 66 -5.35 14.86 -42.84
C THR A 66 -4.37 14.23 -43.83
N PHE A 67 -4.46 12.91 -43.98
CA PHE A 67 -3.73 12.16 -44.99
C PHE A 67 -4.67 11.85 -46.17
N SER A 68 -4.14 11.84 -47.39
CA SER A 68 -4.95 11.62 -48.61
C SER A 68 -5.67 10.27 -48.66
N SER A 69 -5.15 9.26 -47.94
CA SER A 69 -5.77 7.94 -47.82
C SER A 69 -6.51 7.72 -46.50
N ASP A 70 -6.49 8.70 -45.60
CA ASP A 70 -7.03 8.60 -44.24
C ASP A 70 -7.53 9.99 -43.80
N GLU A 71 -8.66 10.39 -44.40
CA GLU A 71 -9.24 11.72 -44.23
C GLU A 71 -9.90 11.92 -42.86
N ASN A 72 -10.02 10.87 -42.05
CA ASN A 72 -10.61 10.93 -40.72
C ASN A 72 -9.54 10.85 -39.60
N THR A 73 -8.25 10.81 -39.95
CA THR A 73 -7.12 10.80 -39.03
C THR A 73 -6.27 12.05 -39.24
N GLY A 74 -5.99 12.80 -38.17
CA GLY A 74 -5.40 14.12 -38.34
C GLY A 74 -5.43 15.05 -37.13
N ILE A 75 -5.29 16.36 -37.40
CA ILE A 75 -5.30 17.43 -36.38
C ILE A 75 -6.45 18.39 -36.66
N TYR A 76 -7.14 18.82 -35.61
CA TYR A 76 -8.23 19.78 -35.69
C TYR A 76 -8.23 20.74 -34.50
N ARG A 77 -8.95 21.86 -34.62
CA ARG A 77 -9.18 22.79 -33.51
C ARG A 77 -10.38 22.30 -32.69
N LYS A 78 -10.12 21.84 -31.47
CA LYS A 78 -11.18 21.38 -30.55
C LYS A 78 -12.06 22.52 -30.05
N ALA A 79 -11.43 23.62 -29.63
CA ALA A 79 -12.07 24.79 -29.05
C ALA A 79 -11.08 25.99 -29.12
N ALA A 80 -11.42 27.11 -28.49
CA ALA A 80 -10.43 28.14 -28.20
C ALA A 80 -9.27 27.55 -27.40
N ASP A 81 -8.05 27.95 -27.76
CA ASP A 81 -6.80 27.52 -27.10
C ASP A 81 -6.66 26.00 -26.95
N SER A 82 -7.28 25.22 -27.85
CA SER A 82 -7.33 23.76 -27.76
C SER A 82 -7.15 23.08 -29.13
N VAL A 83 -6.17 22.19 -29.22
CA VAL A 83 -5.84 21.41 -30.41
C VAL A 83 -6.15 19.94 -30.15
N GLY A 84 -6.95 19.31 -31.00
CA GLY A 84 -7.33 17.91 -30.92
C GLY A 84 -6.63 17.07 -31.98
N VAL A 85 -6.34 15.82 -31.63
CA VAL A 85 -5.84 14.77 -32.51
C VAL A 85 -6.96 13.78 -32.76
N SER A 86 -7.24 13.51 -34.03
CA SER A 86 -8.21 12.53 -34.47
C SER A 86 -7.54 11.25 -34.97
N GLY A 87 -8.15 10.10 -34.70
CA GLY A 87 -7.90 8.87 -35.45
C GLY A 87 -9.20 8.11 -35.66
N ASN A 88 -9.38 7.58 -36.87
CA ASN A 88 -10.62 6.92 -37.29
C ASN A 88 -11.89 7.77 -37.05
N GLY A 89 -11.79 9.09 -37.21
CA GLY A 89 -12.89 10.05 -37.07
C GLY A 89 -13.28 10.42 -35.63
N LEU A 90 -12.50 10.04 -34.63
CA LEU A 90 -12.74 10.34 -33.20
C LEU A 90 -11.56 11.10 -32.59
N GLU A 91 -11.82 11.95 -31.59
CA GLU A 91 -10.75 12.56 -30.79
C GLU A 91 -10.07 11.48 -29.94
N ILE A 92 -8.74 11.34 -30.08
CA ILE A 92 -7.91 10.42 -29.30
C ILE A 92 -7.12 11.18 -28.22
N ALA A 93 -6.75 12.42 -28.48
CA ALA A 93 -6.09 13.28 -27.51
C ALA A 93 -6.30 14.75 -27.83
N TYR A 94 -6.13 15.63 -26.84
CA TYR A 94 -6.11 17.06 -27.04
C TYR A 94 -5.16 17.76 -26.09
N PHE A 95 -4.65 18.91 -26.53
CA PHE A 95 -3.88 19.85 -25.73
C PHE A 95 -4.70 21.11 -25.51
N ASN A 96 -4.66 21.65 -24.30
CA ASN A 96 -5.16 23.00 -24.00
C ASN A 96 -4.25 23.70 -22.97
N SER A 97 -4.66 24.87 -22.48
CA SER A 97 -3.93 25.64 -21.46
C SER A 97 -3.70 24.92 -20.12
N THR A 98 -4.40 23.81 -19.87
CA THR A 98 -4.31 23.00 -18.63
C THR A 98 -3.55 21.69 -18.81
N GLY A 99 -3.18 21.29 -20.04
CA GLY A 99 -2.32 20.14 -20.28
C GLY A 99 -2.72 19.27 -21.48
N LEU A 100 -2.18 18.05 -21.50
CA LEU A 100 -2.53 16.98 -22.44
C LEU A 100 -3.60 16.09 -21.81
N PHE A 101 -4.64 15.82 -22.60
CA PHE A 101 -5.75 14.95 -22.24
C PHE A 101 -5.84 13.87 -23.30
N VAL A 102 -5.70 12.61 -22.90
CA VAL A 102 -5.86 11.48 -23.82
C VAL A 102 -7.28 10.96 -23.65
N ASN A 103 -8.11 11.12 -24.67
CA ASN A 103 -9.47 10.63 -24.68
C ASN A 103 -9.42 9.10 -24.72
N GLY A 104 -9.95 8.46 -23.67
CA GLY A 104 -9.84 7.01 -23.52
C GLY A 104 -8.40 6.54 -23.27
N ALA A 105 -7.58 7.37 -22.59
CA ALA A 105 -6.22 7.09 -22.11
C ALA A 105 -5.80 5.65 -22.40
N GLN A 106 -4.77 5.42 -23.21
CA GLN A 106 -4.09 4.13 -23.13
C GLN A 106 -3.25 4.10 -21.84
N VAL A 107 -3.92 4.27 -20.70
CA VAL A 107 -3.65 3.54 -19.48
C VAL A 107 -3.71 2.10 -19.94
N THR A 108 -2.55 1.47 -20.15
CA THR A 108 -2.46 0.02 -20.28
C THR A 108 -3.34 -0.52 -19.16
N GLY A 109 -4.52 -1.04 -19.52
CA GLY A 109 -5.59 -1.31 -18.56
C GLY A 109 -5.01 -2.09 -17.39
N THR A 110 -5.49 -1.81 -16.17
CA THR A 110 -5.07 -2.45 -14.91
C THR A 110 -4.11 -3.61 -15.14
N VAL A 111 -2.80 -3.40 -14.95
CA VAL A 111 -1.79 -4.42 -15.22
C VAL A 111 -2.06 -5.61 -14.30
N TYR A 112 -2.86 -6.56 -14.78
CA TYR A 112 -3.29 -7.72 -14.01
C TYR A 112 -2.44 -8.93 -14.41
N ALA A 113 -1.87 -9.60 -13.41
CA ALA A 113 -1.18 -10.87 -13.64
C ALA A 113 -1.40 -11.85 -12.49
N SER A 114 -1.62 -13.12 -12.82
CA SER A 114 -1.49 -14.20 -11.84
C SER A 114 -0.02 -14.54 -11.62
N LYS A 115 0.40 -14.68 -10.37
CA LYS A 115 1.74 -15.08 -9.97
C LYS A 115 1.69 -16.42 -9.26
N SER A 116 2.44 -17.39 -9.76
CA SER A 116 2.59 -18.73 -9.17
C SER A 116 3.92 -18.92 -8.43
N GLY A 117 4.61 -17.82 -8.11
CA GLY A 117 5.90 -17.80 -7.44
C GLY A 117 6.35 -16.37 -7.15
N SER A 118 7.53 -16.23 -6.57
CA SER A 118 8.12 -14.93 -6.20
C SER A 118 8.30 -14.02 -7.42
N TYR A 119 8.14 -12.71 -7.19
CA TYR A 119 8.23 -11.69 -8.24
C TYR A 119 8.75 -10.38 -7.66
N THR A 120 9.64 -9.71 -8.40
CA THR A 120 10.11 -8.37 -8.07
C THR A 120 9.29 -7.35 -8.84
N ALA A 121 8.52 -6.52 -8.12
CA ALA A 121 7.73 -5.44 -8.73
C ALA A 121 8.63 -4.33 -9.26
N LEU A 122 8.38 -3.90 -10.50
CA LEU A 122 9.17 -2.94 -11.27
C LEU A 122 8.39 -1.63 -11.49
N ALA A 123 9.05 -0.60 -12.03
CA ALA A 123 8.42 0.67 -12.37
C ALA A 123 7.25 0.52 -13.37
N SER A 124 7.31 -0.48 -14.25
CA SER A 124 6.25 -0.82 -15.20
C SER A 124 4.97 -1.34 -14.54
N ASP A 125 5.05 -1.77 -13.28
CA ASP A 125 3.91 -2.29 -12.52
C ASP A 125 3.15 -1.17 -11.78
N ASN A 126 3.39 0.09 -12.13
CA ASN A 126 2.66 1.20 -11.50
C ASN A 126 1.16 1.08 -11.81
N GLY A 127 0.34 0.88 -10.78
CA GLY A 127 -1.08 0.60 -10.88
C GLY A 127 -1.42 -0.88 -11.13
N ALA A 128 -0.44 -1.79 -11.07
CA ALA A 128 -0.66 -3.21 -11.29
C ALA A 128 -1.45 -3.88 -10.15
N ILE A 129 -2.17 -4.95 -10.49
CA ILE A 129 -2.83 -5.88 -9.58
C ILE A 129 -2.27 -7.27 -9.84
N HIS A 130 -1.44 -7.79 -8.93
CA HIS A 130 -0.95 -9.16 -9.04
C HIS A 130 -1.70 -10.07 -8.07
N ARG A 131 -2.25 -11.16 -8.61
CA ARG A 131 -2.93 -12.20 -7.83
C ARG A 131 -2.00 -13.40 -7.64
N TYR A 132 -1.61 -13.66 -6.41
CA TYR A 132 -0.77 -14.80 -6.08
C TYR A 132 -1.62 -16.01 -5.75
N THR A 133 -1.39 -17.12 -6.44
CA THR A 133 -2.08 -18.40 -6.24
C THR A 133 -1.16 -19.48 -5.64
N ALA A 134 0.09 -19.13 -5.35
CA ALA A 134 1.08 -19.93 -4.65
C ALA A 134 1.81 -19.04 -3.62
N ALA A 135 2.25 -19.62 -2.50
CA ALA A 135 3.03 -18.89 -1.51
C ALA A 135 4.32 -18.34 -2.15
N ALA A 136 4.60 -17.05 -1.90
CA ALA A 136 5.63 -16.33 -2.64
C ALA A 136 6.13 -15.11 -1.88
N THR A 137 7.32 -14.63 -2.28
CA THR A 137 7.82 -13.32 -1.89
C THR A 137 7.59 -12.33 -3.04
N ALA A 138 6.83 -11.27 -2.77
CA ALA A 138 6.70 -10.10 -3.62
C ALA A 138 7.78 -9.08 -3.21
N SER A 139 8.93 -9.14 -3.86
CA SER A 139 9.99 -8.15 -3.64
C SER A 139 9.61 -6.82 -4.29
N LEU A 140 10.01 -5.69 -3.69
CA LEU A 140 9.81 -4.38 -4.29
C LEU A 140 11.15 -3.80 -4.76
N THR A 141 11.22 -3.31 -5.99
CA THR A 141 12.35 -2.47 -6.42
C THR A 141 12.46 -1.26 -5.49
N ALA A 142 13.67 -0.76 -5.25
CA ALA A 142 13.92 0.36 -4.34
C ALA A 142 12.90 1.50 -4.52
N ALA A 143 12.37 2.03 -3.41
CA ALA A 143 11.39 3.11 -3.37
C ALA A 143 11.88 4.36 -4.12
N ALA A 144 13.17 4.68 -4.00
CA ALA A 144 13.80 5.78 -4.72
C ALA A 144 13.74 5.60 -6.25
N THR A 145 13.80 4.36 -6.74
CA THR A 145 13.70 4.02 -8.17
C THR A 145 12.26 4.01 -8.66
N LEU A 146 11.33 3.49 -7.84
CA LEU A 146 9.90 3.45 -8.19
C LEU A 146 9.25 4.84 -8.18
N GLY A 147 9.75 5.73 -7.32
CA GLY A 147 9.30 7.11 -7.23
C GLY A 147 8.01 7.30 -6.43
N SER A 148 7.81 8.51 -5.94
CA SER A 148 6.63 8.88 -5.16
C SER A 148 5.35 8.71 -5.98
N GLY A 149 4.32 8.11 -5.38
CA GLY A 149 3.04 7.84 -6.03
C GLY A 149 2.98 6.53 -6.82
N TRP A 150 4.11 5.82 -6.99
CA TRP A 150 4.07 4.45 -7.49
C TRP A 150 3.19 3.60 -6.58
N ASN A 151 2.29 2.81 -7.15
CA ASN A 151 1.35 2.00 -6.38
C ASN A 151 1.15 0.62 -6.98
N TYR A 152 0.88 -0.36 -6.11
CA TYR A 152 0.82 -1.77 -6.49
C TYR A 152 -0.15 -2.52 -5.58
N THR A 153 -0.98 -3.38 -6.17
CA THR A 153 -1.96 -4.16 -5.42
C THR A 153 -1.61 -5.64 -5.48
N ILE A 154 -1.63 -6.28 -4.31
CA ILE A 154 -1.42 -7.72 -4.16
C ILE A 154 -2.72 -8.35 -3.68
N ILE A 155 -3.17 -9.39 -4.37
CA ILE A 155 -4.25 -10.28 -3.95
C ILE A 155 -3.62 -11.61 -3.56
N ALA A 156 -3.77 -12.00 -2.31
CA ALA A 156 -3.32 -13.27 -1.77
C ALA A 156 -4.46 -14.30 -1.87
N ASP A 157 -4.53 -15.04 -2.97
CA ASP A 157 -5.64 -15.95 -3.30
C ASP A 157 -5.38 -17.36 -2.77
N GLY A 158 -5.96 -17.69 -1.60
CA GLY A 158 -5.77 -18.98 -0.93
C GLY A 158 -4.37 -19.23 -0.36
N VAL A 159 -3.45 -18.25 -0.42
CA VAL A 159 -2.03 -18.41 -0.06
C VAL A 159 -1.51 -17.20 0.70
N THR A 160 -0.45 -17.38 1.49
CA THR A 160 0.25 -16.26 2.14
C THR A 160 1.31 -15.68 1.21
N VAL A 161 1.39 -14.35 1.12
CA VAL A 161 2.41 -13.64 0.35
C VAL A 161 3.24 -12.77 1.29
N THR A 162 4.57 -12.84 1.19
CA THR A 162 5.46 -11.94 1.93
C THR A 162 5.87 -10.78 1.03
N ILE A 163 5.67 -9.54 1.46
CA ILE A 163 6.22 -8.36 0.81
C ILE A 163 7.58 -8.04 1.43
N ASP A 164 8.57 -7.84 0.57
CA ASP A 164 9.98 -7.65 0.96
C ASP A 164 10.60 -6.49 0.16
N PRO A 165 10.57 -5.25 0.69
CA PRO A 165 11.26 -4.10 0.11
C PRO A 165 12.78 -4.29 -0.01
N ASN A 166 13.43 -3.41 -0.77
CA ASN A 166 14.87 -3.54 -0.98
C ASN A 166 15.67 -3.01 0.22
N GLY A 167 16.54 -3.86 0.78
CA GLY A 167 17.51 -3.45 1.80
C GLY A 167 16.85 -3.06 3.13
N SER A 168 16.96 -1.79 3.52
CA SER A 168 16.45 -1.26 4.80
C SER A 168 15.14 -0.46 4.67
N GLU A 169 14.53 -0.47 3.49
CA GLU A 169 13.23 0.17 3.26
C GLU A 169 12.13 -0.55 4.05
N THR A 170 11.12 0.21 4.46
CA THR A 170 9.98 -0.32 5.21
C THR A 170 8.72 -0.39 4.34
N VAL A 171 7.86 -1.36 4.64
CA VAL A 171 6.50 -1.52 4.14
C VAL A 171 5.53 -1.53 5.32
N GLY A 172 4.67 -0.51 5.41
CA GLY A 172 3.76 -0.37 6.56
C GLY A 172 4.50 -0.23 7.91
N GLY A 173 5.75 0.27 7.89
CA GLY A 173 6.58 0.46 9.08
C GLY A 173 7.44 -0.74 9.50
N ALA A 174 7.43 -1.85 8.75
CA ALA A 174 8.29 -3.03 8.99
C ALA A 174 9.17 -3.33 7.77
N THR A 175 10.29 -4.03 7.95
CA THR A 175 11.18 -4.41 6.83
C THR A 175 10.59 -5.50 5.94
N THR A 176 9.55 -6.21 6.41
CA THR A 176 8.74 -7.13 5.60
C THR A 176 7.29 -7.05 6.08
N LEU A 177 6.34 -7.40 5.22
CA LEU A 177 4.91 -7.47 5.57
C LEU A 177 4.31 -8.78 5.06
N ILE A 178 3.60 -9.49 5.92
CA ILE A 178 2.82 -10.66 5.53
C ILE A 178 1.44 -10.20 5.05
N VAL A 179 1.04 -10.65 3.87
CA VAL A 179 -0.32 -10.56 3.34
C VAL A 179 -0.97 -11.93 3.55
N PRO A 180 -1.89 -12.07 4.52
CA PRO A 180 -2.52 -13.35 4.82
C PRO A 180 -3.33 -13.90 3.65
N ALA A 181 -3.52 -15.22 3.62
CA ALA A 181 -4.41 -15.85 2.65
C ALA A 181 -5.81 -15.23 2.65
N ASN A 182 -6.37 -15.06 1.45
CA ASN A 182 -7.66 -14.44 1.18
C ASN A 182 -7.75 -12.96 1.58
N SER A 183 -6.63 -12.23 1.54
CA SER A 183 -6.58 -10.79 1.79
C SER A 183 -6.03 -10.01 0.59
N THR A 184 -6.17 -8.69 0.62
CA THR A 184 -5.70 -7.79 -0.43
C THR A 184 -5.08 -6.57 0.21
N VAL A 185 -3.94 -6.14 -0.32
CA VAL A 185 -3.25 -4.93 0.12
C VAL A 185 -2.87 -4.08 -1.08
N LYS A 186 -3.17 -2.77 -0.99
CA LYS A 186 -2.57 -1.77 -1.88
C LYS A 186 -1.39 -1.12 -1.20
N ILE A 187 -0.26 -1.08 -1.90
CA ILE A 187 1.02 -0.49 -1.54
C ILE A 187 1.15 0.84 -2.28
N ILE A 188 1.69 1.87 -1.61
CA ILE A 188 1.96 3.20 -2.16
C ILE A 188 3.38 3.60 -1.76
N CYS A 189 4.22 3.94 -2.72
CA CYS A 189 5.57 4.45 -2.53
C CYS A 189 5.54 5.96 -2.23
N ASP A 190 6.31 6.43 -1.25
CA ASP A 190 6.53 7.87 -1.02
C ASP A 190 7.85 8.40 -1.62
N GLY A 191 8.67 7.50 -2.20
CA GLY A 191 10.01 7.78 -2.72
C GLY A 191 11.15 7.37 -1.78
N SER A 192 10.85 6.88 -0.57
CA SER A 192 11.83 6.37 0.41
C SER A 192 11.38 5.09 1.10
N ASN A 193 10.07 4.92 1.32
CA ASN A 193 9.45 3.76 1.93
C ASN A 193 8.11 3.44 1.23
N PHE A 194 7.53 2.32 1.63
CA PHE A 194 6.25 1.83 1.15
C PHE A 194 5.19 1.88 2.26
N HIS A 195 4.02 2.38 1.91
CA HIS A 195 2.86 2.49 2.79
C HIS A 195 1.76 1.57 2.30
N ILE A 196 0.92 1.08 3.20
CA ILE A 196 -0.18 0.19 2.85
C ILE A 196 -1.53 0.80 3.19
N SER A 197 -2.52 0.51 2.35
CA SER A 197 -3.94 0.88 2.57
C SER A 197 -4.59 0.10 3.72
N GLN A 198 -4.03 -1.06 4.08
CA GLN A 198 -4.54 -1.89 5.16
C GLN A 198 -3.86 -1.50 6.47
N LYS A 199 -4.49 -0.65 7.28
CA LYS A 199 -4.15 -0.52 8.70
C LYS A 199 -4.87 -1.65 9.45
N GLN A 200 -4.32 -2.87 9.39
CA GLN A 200 -4.99 -4.04 9.94
C GLN A 200 -4.94 -4.00 11.48
N ASN A 201 -6.03 -3.56 12.11
CA ASN A 201 -6.29 -3.77 13.55
C ASN A 201 -6.79 -5.21 13.79
N VAL A 202 -6.07 -6.21 13.30
CA VAL A 202 -6.40 -7.62 13.52
C VAL A 202 -5.39 -8.24 14.47
N TRP A 203 -5.82 -9.28 15.17
CA TRP A 203 -4.92 -10.15 15.92
C TRP A 203 -4.02 -10.88 14.92
N GLU A 204 -2.71 -10.68 15.04
CA GLU A 204 -1.70 -11.50 14.38
C GLU A 204 -1.02 -12.42 15.40
N THR A 205 -0.76 -13.67 15.03
CA THR A 205 0.05 -14.56 15.86
C THR A 205 1.50 -14.08 15.85
N ILE A 206 2.02 -13.77 17.03
CA ILE A 206 3.43 -13.39 17.22
C ILE A 206 4.28 -14.65 17.35
N GLU A 207 3.85 -15.59 18.20
CA GLU A 207 4.57 -16.84 18.43
C GLU A 207 3.63 -17.91 19.02
N THR A 208 3.82 -19.17 18.59
CA THR A 208 3.29 -20.36 19.25
C THR A 208 4.45 -21.19 19.77
N ARG A 209 4.45 -21.50 21.07
CA ARG A 209 5.54 -22.21 21.74
C ARG A 209 5.01 -23.38 22.56
N VAL A 210 5.66 -24.54 22.47
CA VAL A 210 5.50 -25.61 23.46
C VAL A 210 6.69 -25.56 24.40
N VAL A 211 6.42 -25.30 25.66
CA VAL A 211 7.45 -25.09 26.67
C VAL A 211 7.69 -26.37 27.45
N SER A 212 8.95 -26.66 27.77
CA SER A 212 9.34 -27.82 28.56
C SER A 212 10.29 -27.38 29.69
N ALA A 213 9.85 -27.60 30.93
CA ALA A 213 10.63 -27.45 32.14
C ALA A 213 11.43 -26.13 32.28
N THR A 214 10.83 -24.96 31.99
CA THR A 214 11.49 -23.64 32.18
C THR A 214 10.93 -22.87 33.39
N THR A 215 11.70 -21.99 34.01
CA THR A 215 11.18 -21.12 35.10
C THR A 215 10.46 -19.87 34.55
N SER A 216 10.82 -19.42 33.35
CA SER A 216 10.18 -18.30 32.66
C SER A 216 10.16 -18.45 31.14
N ILE A 217 9.22 -17.75 30.53
CA ILE A 217 8.99 -17.66 29.09
C ILE A 217 9.01 -16.17 28.76
N ASP A 218 10.00 -15.78 27.97
CA ASP A 218 10.18 -14.40 27.55
C ASP A 218 9.75 -14.21 26.09
N PHE A 219 8.98 -13.15 25.86
CA PHE A 219 8.59 -12.64 24.57
C PHE A 219 9.17 -11.24 24.41
N THR A 220 10.14 -11.09 23.50
CA THR A 220 10.84 -9.83 23.22
C THR A 220 10.46 -9.29 21.85
N ASN A 221 11.00 -8.12 21.50
CA ASN A 221 10.75 -7.40 20.25
C ASN A 221 9.27 -7.04 20.03
N LEU A 222 8.56 -6.74 21.12
CA LEU A 222 7.13 -6.45 21.10
C LEU A 222 6.80 -4.96 20.90
N SER A 223 7.79 -4.13 20.53
CA SER A 223 7.64 -2.67 20.38
C SER A 223 6.61 -2.26 19.33
N ALA A 224 6.22 -3.14 18.41
CA ALA A 224 5.23 -2.85 17.37
C ALA A 224 3.77 -3.01 17.85
N PHE A 225 3.54 -3.58 19.04
CA PHE A 225 2.21 -4.02 19.48
C PHE A 225 1.63 -3.14 20.58
N ARG A 226 0.43 -2.61 20.31
CA ARG A 226 -0.35 -1.82 21.26
C ARG A 226 -1.10 -2.71 22.24
N THR A 227 -1.56 -3.86 21.77
CA THR A 227 -2.41 -4.80 22.51
C THR A 227 -1.88 -6.21 22.29
N LEU A 228 -1.79 -6.99 23.37
CA LEU A 228 -1.36 -8.39 23.32
C LEU A 228 -2.47 -9.29 23.84
N LYS A 229 -2.50 -10.52 23.36
CA LYS A 229 -3.29 -11.61 23.90
C LYS A 229 -2.37 -12.80 24.09
N VAL A 230 -2.47 -13.44 25.25
CA VAL A 230 -1.72 -14.66 25.54
C VAL A 230 -2.70 -15.70 26.02
N SER A 231 -2.65 -16.88 25.41
CA SER A 231 -3.50 -18.01 25.79
C SER A 231 -2.67 -19.28 25.87
N GLY A 232 -3.08 -20.21 26.72
CA GLY A 232 -2.35 -21.45 26.87
C GLY A 232 -2.90 -22.35 27.97
N VAL A 233 -2.31 -23.55 28.04
CA VAL A 233 -2.53 -24.51 29.12
C VAL A 233 -1.17 -24.87 29.68
N LEU A 234 -0.86 -24.36 30.86
CA LEU A 234 0.45 -24.52 31.50
C LEU A 234 0.34 -25.45 32.70
N THR A 235 1.32 -26.34 32.86
CA THR A 235 1.50 -27.20 34.03
C THR A 235 2.72 -26.77 34.82
N SER A 236 2.64 -26.90 36.14
CA SER A 236 3.75 -26.60 37.04
C SER A 236 4.32 -27.87 37.67
N THR A 237 5.64 -27.93 37.93
CA THR A 237 6.28 -29.05 38.65
C THR A 237 6.20 -28.91 40.17
N SER A 238 5.72 -27.78 40.71
CA SER A 238 5.68 -27.50 42.15
C SER A 238 4.55 -26.54 42.49
N ALA A 239 4.06 -26.55 43.73
CA ALA A 239 2.96 -25.67 44.12
C ALA A 239 3.36 -24.19 44.05
N GLY A 240 2.72 -23.39 43.19
CA GLY A 240 3.11 -22.00 42.96
C GLY A 240 2.25 -21.30 41.91
N ALA A 241 2.41 -19.99 41.78
CA ALA A 241 1.58 -19.18 40.91
C ALA A 241 2.23 -19.00 39.53
N PHE A 242 1.41 -19.01 38.48
CA PHE A 242 1.76 -18.40 37.20
C PHE A 242 1.51 -16.89 37.28
N VAL A 243 2.52 -16.11 36.88
CA VAL A 243 2.50 -14.65 36.95
C VAL A 243 3.14 -14.03 35.70
N MET A 244 2.81 -12.78 35.41
CA MET A 244 3.45 -11.99 34.36
C MET A 244 4.25 -10.82 34.92
N ARG A 245 5.27 -10.43 34.14
CA ARG A 245 5.99 -9.18 34.27
C ARG A 245 6.22 -8.54 32.90
N THR A 246 6.32 -7.23 32.87
CA THR A 246 6.62 -6.45 31.65
C THR A 246 8.00 -5.81 31.74
N SER A 247 8.54 -5.43 30.60
CA SER A 247 9.87 -4.83 30.45
C SER A 247 9.79 -3.64 29.49
N THR A 248 10.58 -2.61 29.77
CA THR A 248 10.76 -1.43 28.91
C THR A 248 12.09 -1.45 28.14
N ASN A 249 12.93 -2.48 28.35
CA ASN A 249 14.28 -2.60 27.77
C ASN A 249 14.49 -3.93 27.04
N ASN A 250 13.46 -4.34 26.33
CA ASN A 250 13.42 -5.50 25.44
C ASN A 250 13.85 -6.81 26.12
N GLY A 251 13.48 -6.97 27.39
CA GLY A 251 13.73 -8.18 28.19
C GLY A 251 15.08 -8.21 28.90
N SER A 252 15.88 -7.13 28.85
CA SER A 252 17.13 -7.05 29.63
C SER A 252 16.88 -7.05 31.13
N SER A 253 15.79 -6.41 31.58
CA SER A 253 15.24 -6.51 32.92
C SER A 253 13.71 -6.46 32.89
N TYR A 254 13.09 -6.88 33.98
CA TYR A 254 11.63 -6.88 34.13
C TYR A 254 11.26 -6.21 35.45
N ASP A 255 10.15 -5.48 35.43
CA ASP A 255 9.66 -4.75 36.60
C ASP A 255 9.22 -5.75 37.67
N ALA A 256 9.81 -5.61 38.85
CA ALA A 256 9.77 -6.56 39.96
C ALA A 256 9.86 -5.88 41.34
N GLY A 257 9.74 -4.56 41.40
CA GLY A 257 9.63 -3.78 42.62
C GLY A 257 8.30 -4.04 43.32
N ALA A 258 8.28 -3.84 44.64
CA ALA A 258 7.04 -3.86 45.39
C ALA A 258 6.14 -2.72 44.89
N SER A 259 4.90 -3.04 44.51
CA SER A 259 3.91 -2.11 43.93
C SER A 259 4.09 -1.70 42.47
N ASP A 260 4.96 -2.38 41.70
CA ASP A 260 5.04 -2.16 40.25
C ASP A 260 3.72 -2.54 39.56
N TYR A 261 2.98 -3.50 40.15
CA TYR A 261 1.68 -3.95 39.68
C TYR A 261 0.62 -3.72 40.74
N VAL A 262 -0.60 -3.48 40.28
CA VAL A 262 -1.83 -3.57 41.09
C VAL A 262 -2.71 -4.65 40.50
N GLN A 263 -3.45 -5.37 41.34
CA GLN A 263 -4.35 -6.42 40.88
C GLN A 263 -5.53 -6.64 41.82
N GLN A 264 -6.61 -7.14 41.23
CA GLN A 264 -7.77 -7.73 41.87
C GLN A 264 -7.89 -9.16 41.37
N VAL A 265 -7.97 -10.12 42.28
CA VAL A 265 -8.14 -11.54 41.99
C VAL A 265 -9.47 -11.99 42.56
N GLY A 266 -10.34 -12.52 41.70
CA GLY A 266 -11.58 -13.18 42.08
C GLY A 266 -11.48 -14.68 41.81
N ILE A 267 -11.81 -15.51 42.80
CA ILE A 267 -11.65 -16.97 42.76
C ILE A 267 -13.00 -17.62 43.03
N LEU A 268 -13.47 -18.44 42.09
CA LEU A 268 -14.64 -19.29 42.26
C LEU A 268 -14.20 -20.74 42.49
N THR A 269 -14.49 -21.27 43.68
CA THR A 269 -14.32 -22.69 43.99
C THR A 269 -15.63 -23.21 44.57
N ASN A 270 -16.20 -24.23 43.92
CA ASN A 270 -17.52 -24.75 44.26
C ASN A 270 -18.58 -23.62 44.26
N ALA A 271 -19.25 -23.37 45.40
CA ALA A 271 -20.26 -22.33 45.54
C ALA A 271 -19.71 -20.99 46.08
N THR A 272 -18.40 -20.89 46.34
CA THR A 272 -17.79 -19.74 47.03
C THR A 272 -17.00 -18.88 46.05
N TYR A 273 -17.30 -17.57 46.01
CA TYR A 273 -16.49 -16.57 45.31
C TYR A 273 -15.72 -15.71 46.31
N THR A 274 -14.39 -15.71 46.23
CA THR A 274 -13.50 -14.94 47.12
C THR A 274 -12.73 -13.90 46.32
N GLY A 275 -12.67 -12.66 46.81
CA GLY A 275 -11.92 -11.57 46.19
C GLY A 275 -10.73 -11.12 47.03
N ALA A 276 -9.62 -10.75 46.40
CA ALA A 276 -8.46 -10.16 47.04
C ALA A 276 -7.79 -9.08 46.15
N SER A 277 -7.46 -7.93 46.74
CA SER A 277 -6.71 -6.84 46.10
C SER A 277 -5.28 -6.79 46.62
N SER A 278 -4.28 -6.52 45.77
CA SER A 278 -2.88 -6.39 46.19
C SER A 278 -2.04 -5.51 45.26
N THR A 279 -0.85 -5.11 45.74
CA THR A 279 0.16 -4.35 44.97
C THR A 279 1.48 -5.13 44.83
N PRO A 280 1.49 -6.25 44.07
CA PRO A 280 2.62 -7.18 44.02
C PRO A 280 3.76 -6.72 43.10
N SER A 281 4.84 -7.51 43.09
CA SER A 281 5.97 -7.39 42.15
C SER A 281 5.77 -8.15 40.83
N SER A 282 4.58 -8.72 40.62
CA SER A 282 4.17 -9.41 39.39
C SER A 282 2.66 -9.56 39.40
N MET A 283 2.01 -9.48 38.25
CA MET A 283 0.58 -9.74 38.16
C MET A 283 0.31 -11.25 38.05
N GLN A 284 -0.73 -11.73 38.72
CA GLN A 284 -1.16 -13.12 38.64
C GLN A 284 -1.88 -13.45 37.33
N ILE A 285 -1.57 -14.62 36.78
CA ILE A 285 -2.29 -15.26 35.67
C ILE A 285 -3.20 -16.39 36.19
N SER A 286 -2.91 -16.87 37.40
CA SER A 286 -3.60 -17.99 38.07
C SER A 286 -4.17 -17.58 39.42
N HIS A 287 -5.07 -18.41 39.97
CA HIS A 287 -5.84 -18.18 41.20
C HIS A 287 -5.03 -18.10 42.52
N GLY A 288 -3.72 -17.83 42.46
CA GLY A 288 -2.80 -18.11 43.56
C GLY A 288 -1.81 -19.21 43.20
N ALA A 289 -1.39 -19.96 44.21
CA ALA A 289 -0.62 -21.16 43.99
C ALA A 289 -1.49 -22.24 43.33
N VAL A 290 -1.11 -22.65 42.13
CA VAL A 290 -1.60 -23.87 41.47
C VAL A 290 -0.85 -25.05 42.08
N ASP A 291 -1.55 -26.15 42.35
CA ASP A 291 -0.96 -27.36 42.92
C ASP A 291 0.12 -27.95 41.99
N ALA A 292 1.08 -28.67 42.59
CA ALA A 292 2.11 -29.36 41.82
C ALA A 292 1.50 -30.35 40.82
N ASN A 293 2.03 -30.34 39.60
CA ASN A 293 1.62 -31.18 38.48
C ASN A 293 0.17 -30.98 37.99
N GLN A 294 -0.47 -29.86 38.35
CA GLN A 294 -1.79 -29.50 37.82
C GLN A 294 -1.68 -28.51 36.66
N ALA A 295 -2.66 -28.60 35.75
CA ALA A 295 -2.78 -27.73 34.59
C ALA A 295 -3.64 -26.50 34.89
N TRP A 296 -3.23 -25.37 34.34
CA TRP A 296 -3.95 -24.10 34.36
C TRP A 296 -4.17 -23.61 32.93
N SER A 297 -5.43 -23.50 32.51
CA SER A 297 -5.84 -22.91 31.25
C SER A 297 -6.15 -21.43 31.45
N PHE A 298 -5.72 -20.57 30.53
CA PHE A 298 -6.02 -19.14 30.61
C PHE A 298 -6.10 -18.46 29.24
N ASP A 299 -6.86 -17.37 29.22
CA ASP A 299 -6.84 -16.31 28.21
C ASP A 299 -6.53 -14.98 28.92
N MET A 300 -5.52 -14.27 28.44
CA MET A 300 -5.09 -12.98 28.95
C MET A 300 -5.10 -11.94 27.83
N ILE A 301 -5.67 -10.76 28.07
CA ILE A 301 -5.59 -9.60 27.18
C ILE A 301 -4.86 -8.48 27.89
N ILE A 302 -3.85 -7.90 27.24
CA ILE A 302 -3.06 -6.78 27.74
C ILE A 302 -3.26 -5.58 26.82
N GLN A 303 -3.73 -4.47 27.36
CA GLN A 303 -3.96 -3.21 26.67
C GLN A 303 -2.88 -2.18 27.01
N ASN A 304 -2.67 -1.21 26.12
CA ASN A 304 -1.69 -0.12 26.29
C ASN A 304 -0.27 -0.64 26.53
N PHE A 305 0.12 -1.72 25.84
CA PHE A 305 1.39 -2.39 26.08
C PHE A 305 2.60 -1.52 25.69
N ASN A 306 2.73 -1.10 24.43
CA ASN A 306 3.78 -0.14 24.00
C ASN A 306 3.37 1.34 24.21
N ALA A 307 2.50 1.65 25.18
CA ALA A 307 2.00 3.02 25.42
C ALA A 307 2.77 3.75 26.50
N ALA A 308 2.92 5.07 26.36
CA ALA A 308 3.27 5.95 27.47
C ALA A 308 2.06 6.14 28.41
N ALA A 309 1.51 5.02 28.91
CA ALA A 309 0.33 4.92 29.76
C ALA A 309 0.43 3.64 30.59
N SER A 310 -0.44 3.49 31.61
CA SER A 310 -0.49 2.26 32.39
C SER A 310 -0.90 1.07 31.51
N THR A 311 -0.14 -0.01 31.60
CA THR A 311 -0.43 -1.27 30.90
C THR A 311 -1.43 -2.06 31.72
N MET A 312 -2.62 -2.31 31.17
CA MET A 312 -3.73 -2.97 31.88
C MET A 312 -3.93 -4.37 31.33
N ALA A 313 -4.22 -5.35 32.18
CA ALA A 313 -4.47 -6.72 31.76
C ALA A 313 -5.68 -7.34 32.47
N ASP A 314 -6.40 -8.16 31.72
CA ASP A 314 -7.52 -8.99 32.18
C ASP A 314 -7.20 -10.44 31.86
N VAL A 315 -7.38 -11.33 32.84
CA VAL A 315 -7.11 -12.76 32.73
C VAL A 315 -8.34 -13.52 33.18
N LYS A 316 -8.72 -14.52 32.37
CA LYS A 316 -9.70 -15.53 32.74
C LYS A 316 -9.02 -16.88 32.65
N GLY A 317 -9.08 -17.64 33.73
CA GLY A 317 -8.44 -18.94 33.77
C GLY A 317 -9.15 -19.93 34.67
N HIS A 318 -8.82 -21.20 34.48
CA HIS A 318 -9.28 -22.28 35.32
C HIS A 318 -8.29 -23.44 35.34
N GLY A 319 -8.35 -24.20 36.42
CA GLY A 319 -7.52 -25.38 36.60
C GLY A 319 -8.00 -26.24 37.73
N THR A 320 -7.35 -27.38 37.88
CA THR A 320 -7.70 -28.37 38.88
C THR A 320 -6.96 -28.07 40.18
N ALA A 321 -7.71 -27.97 41.29
CA ALA A 321 -7.17 -27.92 42.64
C ALA A 321 -7.73 -29.14 43.40
N GLY A 322 -6.86 -30.10 43.71
CA GLY A 322 -7.29 -31.43 44.18
C GLY A 322 -8.27 -32.11 43.23
N ALA A 323 -9.52 -32.33 43.68
CA ALA A 323 -10.60 -32.97 42.91
C ALA A 323 -11.63 -31.96 42.36
N THR A 324 -11.36 -30.66 42.43
CA THR A 324 -12.31 -29.60 42.05
C THR A 324 -11.73 -28.69 40.98
N ILE A 325 -12.60 -28.08 40.16
CA ILE A 325 -12.20 -27.00 39.26
C ILE A 325 -12.33 -25.67 40.00
N THR A 326 -11.25 -24.90 39.98
CA THR A 326 -11.23 -23.53 40.45
C THR A 326 -11.10 -22.60 39.24
N LYS A 327 -11.92 -21.55 39.20
CA LYS A 327 -11.84 -20.49 38.19
C LYS A 327 -11.28 -19.22 38.82
N ALA A 328 -10.57 -18.43 38.01
CA ALA A 328 -10.16 -17.09 38.40
C ALA A 328 -10.48 -16.07 37.31
N ASP A 329 -10.97 -14.92 37.78
CA ASP A 329 -11.09 -13.68 37.03
C ASP A 329 -10.12 -12.68 37.67
N ILE A 330 -9.13 -12.23 36.91
CA ILE A 330 -8.04 -11.39 37.44
C ILE A 330 -7.94 -10.15 36.57
N GLY A 331 -8.00 -8.97 37.20
CA GLY A 331 -7.79 -7.70 36.54
C GLY A 331 -6.70 -6.90 37.23
N GLY A 332 -5.91 -6.15 36.47
CA GLY A 332 -4.96 -5.22 37.06
C GLY A 332 -4.04 -4.59 36.04
N GLY A 333 -2.85 -4.19 36.47
CA GLY A 333 -1.76 -3.92 35.54
C GLY A 333 -0.57 -3.21 36.16
N ARG A 334 0.33 -2.82 35.28
CA ARG A 334 1.50 -2.04 35.61
C ARG A 334 1.14 -0.55 35.61
N ILE A 335 1.38 0.12 36.73
CA ILE A 335 0.94 1.51 36.92
C ILE A 335 1.84 2.52 36.20
N ALA A 336 3.12 2.21 36.03
CA ALA A 336 4.07 3.11 35.37
C ALA A 336 3.66 3.42 33.91
N ALA A 337 3.74 4.71 33.54
CA ALA A 337 3.33 5.24 32.24
C ALA A 337 4.47 5.22 31.20
N THR A 338 5.20 4.11 31.12
CA THR A 338 6.31 3.93 30.18
C THR A 338 6.02 2.76 29.27
N ALA A 339 6.23 2.94 27.97
CA ALA A 339 6.00 1.92 26.96
C ALA A 339 6.79 0.63 27.24
N CYS A 340 6.08 -0.50 27.26
CA CYS A 340 6.68 -1.83 27.35
C CYS A 340 7.02 -2.37 25.96
N ASN A 341 8.00 -3.26 25.90
CA ASN A 341 8.48 -3.89 24.67
C ASN A 341 8.92 -5.36 24.86
N ALA A 342 8.79 -5.92 26.06
CA ALA A 342 8.86 -7.36 26.30
C ALA A 342 7.94 -7.80 27.45
N LEU A 343 7.49 -9.06 27.37
CA LEU A 343 6.58 -9.71 28.30
C LEU A 343 7.23 -11.00 28.80
N ARG A 344 7.22 -11.22 30.11
CA ARG A 344 7.64 -12.47 30.74
C ARG A 344 6.45 -13.13 31.41
N ILE A 345 6.29 -14.42 31.16
CA ILE A 345 5.44 -15.31 31.95
C ILE A 345 6.34 -16.22 32.76
N MET A 346 6.12 -16.32 34.07
CA MET A 346 6.98 -17.07 34.96
C MET A 346 6.17 -17.81 36.02
N HIS A 347 6.79 -18.82 36.61
CA HIS A 347 6.25 -19.53 37.77
C HIS A 347 7.03 -19.12 39.02
N THR A 348 6.36 -18.95 40.17
CA THR A 348 6.98 -18.33 41.35
C THR A 348 8.06 -19.18 42.01
N VAL A 349 8.01 -20.51 41.89
CA VAL A 349 8.89 -21.42 42.65
C VAL A 349 9.33 -22.70 41.92
N GLY A 350 8.99 -22.85 40.63
CA GLY A 350 9.11 -24.12 39.91
C GLY A 350 9.12 -23.95 38.40
N ASN A 351 8.98 -25.05 37.66
CA ASN A 351 9.07 -25.03 36.21
C ASN A 351 7.70 -25.11 35.54
N ILE A 352 7.61 -24.53 34.36
CA ILE A 352 6.48 -24.43 33.46
C ILE A 352 6.66 -25.45 32.33
N ALA A 353 5.59 -26.15 31.98
CA ALA A 353 5.48 -26.91 30.74
C ALA A 353 4.11 -26.69 30.08
N GLY A 354 4.02 -26.92 28.77
CA GLY A 354 2.76 -26.87 28.03
C GLY A 354 2.73 -25.85 26.88
N PRO A 355 1.67 -25.87 26.07
CA PRO A 355 1.50 -24.95 24.94
C PRO A 355 1.09 -23.54 25.40
N ILE A 356 1.67 -22.54 24.73
CA ILE A 356 1.32 -21.12 24.87
C ILE A 356 1.36 -20.43 23.51
N ILE A 357 0.44 -19.49 23.30
CA ILE A 357 0.34 -18.68 22.10
C ILE A 357 0.31 -17.23 22.53
N ILE A 358 1.08 -16.38 21.84
CA ILE A 358 0.99 -14.93 21.94
C ILE A 358 0.54 -14.36 20.60
N GLU A 359 -0.46 -13.50 20.67
CA GLU A 359 -1.03 -12.75 19.55
C GLU A 359 -0.95 -11.25 19.88
N GLY A 360 -0.96 -10.39 18.86
CA GLY A 360 -0.95 -8.94 19.08
C GLY A 360 -1.70 -8.16 18.02
N ILE A 361 -2.09 -6.93 18.37
CA ILE A 361 -2.55 -5.91 17.44
C ILE A 361 -1.50 -4.81 17.40
N ARG A 362 -1.05 -4.47 16.19
CA ARG A 362 -0.05 -3.41 15.98
C ARG A 362 -0.62 -2.03 16.31
N GLY A 363 0.21 -1.11 16.83
CA GLY A 363 -0.19 0.30 16.99
C GLY A 363 0.62 1.11 17.97
#